data_AF-A0A535HIN3-F1
#
_entry.id   AF-A0A535HIN3-F1
#
_cell.length_a   1.000
_cell.length_b   1.000
_cell.length_c   1.000
_cell.angle_alpha   90.00
_cell.angle_beta   90.00
_cell.angle_gamma   90.00
#
_symmetry.space_group_name_H-M   'P 1'
#
loop_
_entity.id
_entity.type
_entity.pdbx_description
1 polymer ?
#
loop_
_entity_poly.entity_id
_entity_poly.type
_entity_poly.pdbx_seq_one_letter_code
_entity_poly.pdbx_strand_id
1 'polypeptide(L)'
;MLQASLVDARADDGTAALLGALSSISGLDAVECREAEREGETYVLFRYGRSNRELSTFVARLAPTIRAAAPGLDFLVYLQFVAGGRELLARIAVPTRDAIRLATAVRSVGTGPGASVR
;
A
#
# COMPACT_ATOMS: atom_id res chain seq x y z
N MET A 1 -20.83 11.14 -3.13
CA MET A 1 -19.97 10.75 -1.99
C MET A 1 -20.10 9.25 -1.82
N LEU A 2 -19.11 8.47 -2.27
CA LEU A 2 -19.07 7.04 -2.01
C LEU A 2 -18.32 6.86 -0.68
N GLN A 3 -19.11 6.54 0.34
CA GLN A 3 -18.67 6.19 1.69
C GLN A 3 -17.93 4.85 1.61
N ALA A 4 -16.67 4.82 2.06
CA ALA A 4 -15.88 3.61 2.13
C ALA A 4 -16.66 2.53 2.90
N SER A 5 -16.92 1.40 2.24
CA SER A 5 -17.47 0.22 2.90
C SER A 5 -16.45 -0.21 3.95
N LEU A 6 -16.81 -0.06 5.22
CA LEU A 6 -15.98 -0.45 6.35
C LEU A 6 -15.55 -1.92 6.20
N VAL A 7 -14.24 -2.09 6.18
CA VAL A 7 -13.47 -3.34 6.14
C VAL A 7 -13.94 -4.30 7.23
N ASP A 8 -14.29 -5.53 6.83
CA ASP A 8 -14.51 -6.65 7.74
C ASP A 8 -13.18 -7.40 7.93
N ALA A 9 -12.36 -6.91 8.86
CA ALA A 9 -11.22 -7.62 9.44
C ALA A 9 -10.82 -6.88 10.72
N ARG A 10 -10.71 -7.59 11.84
CA ARG A 10 -9.96 -7.08 12.99
C ARG A 10 -8.53 -6.82 12.52
N ALA A 11 -8.22 -5.61 12.08
CA ALA A 11 -6.88 -5.24 11.67
C ALA A 11 -5.97 -5.37 12.89
N ASP A 12 -5.01 -6.29 12.85
CA ASP A 12 -3.93 -6.33 13.82
C ASP A 12 -3.08 -5.04 13.71
N ASP A 13 -2.23 -4.80 14.71
CA ASP A 13 -1.40 -3.60 14.82
C ASP A 13 -0.54 -3.36 13.55
N GLY A 14 -0.05 -4.43 12.92
CA GLY A 14 0.74 -4.36 11.68
C GLY A 14 -0.07 -3.88 10.46
N THR A 15 -1.28 -4.41 10.32
CA THR A 15 -2.23 -4.07 9.24
C THR A 15 -2.67 -2.61 9.35
N ALA A 16 -3.04 -2.17 10.56
CA ALA A 16 -3.41 -0.79 10.83
C ALA A 16 -2.24 0.19 10.60
N ALA A 17 -1.02 -0.18 11.00
CA ALA A 17 0.17 0.64 10.80
C ALA A 17 0.46 0.87 9.31
N LEU A 18 0.37 -0.19 8.49
CA LEU A 18 0.60 -0.12 7.04
C LEU A 18 -0.47 0.72 6.33
N LEU A 19 -1.75 0.49 6.66
CA LEU A 19 -2.85 1.29 6.13
C LEU A 19 -2.68 2.78 6.48
N GLY A 20 -2.34 3.09 7.73
CA GLY A 20 -2.10 4.46 8.17
C GLY A 20 -0.90 5.12 7.48
N ALA A 21 0.16 4.35 7.23
CA ALA A 21 1.33 4.82 6.49
C ALA A 21 0.98 5.17 5.03
N LEU A 22 0.28 4.29 4.33
CA LEU A 22 -0.12 4.53 2.94
C LEU A 22 -1.13 5.67 2.82
N SER A 23 -2.06 5.79 3.77
CA SER A 23 -3.06 6.87 3.81
C SER A 23 -2.45 8.26 4.01
N SER A 24 -1.19 8.34 4.47
CA SER A 24 -0.44 9.60 4.56
C SER A 24 0.08 10.10 3.21
N ILE A 25 0.05 9.25 2.17
CA ILE A 25 0.49 9.61 0.82
C ILE A 25 -0.65 10.33 0.11
N SER A 26 -0.44 11.61 -0.22
CA SER A 26 -1.43 12.40 -0.95
C SER A 26 -1.79 11.78 -2.30
N GLY A 27 -3.09 11.63 -2.55
CA GLY A 27 -3.61 11.05 -3.79
C GLY A 27 -3.72 9.52 -3.79
N LEU A 28 -3.34 8.84 -2.70
CA LEU A 28 -3.56 7.42 -2.48
C LEU A 28 -4.90 7.20 -1.78
N ASP A 29 -5.69 6.26 -2.28
CA ASP A 29 -6.95 5.82 -1.66
C ASP A 29 -6.90 4.31 -1.40
N ALA A 30 -7.00 3.91 -0.14
CA ALA A 30 -6.96 2.50 0.24
C ALA A 30 -8.34 1.85 0.04
N VAL A 31 -8.38 0.80 -0.77
CA VAL A 31 -9.62 0.13 -1.18
C VAL A 31 -9.90 -1.10 -0.31
N GLU A 32 -8.87 -1.88 0.01
CA GLU A 32 -8.98 -3.07 0.85
C GLU A 32 -7.71 -3.22 1.66
N CYS A 33 -7.86 -3.71 2.89
CA CYS A 33 -6.73 -4.02 3.75
C CYS A 33 -7.04 -5.32 4.48
N ARG A 34 -6.13 -6.29 4.42
CA ARG A 34 -6.35 -7.60 5.00
C ARG A 34 -5.05 -8.23 5.45
N GLU A 35 -5.16 -8.97 6.54
CA GLU A 35 -4.17 -9.90 7.04
C GLU A 35 -4.59 -11.33 6.74
N ALA A 36 -3.64 -12.17 6.34
CA ALA A 36 -3.91 -13.59 6.16
C ALA A 36 -3.83 -14.35 7.51
N GLU A 37 -4.80 -15.24 7.74
CA GLU A 37 -5.15 -15.78 9.07
C GLU A 37 -4.04 -16.56 9.83
N ARG A 38 -2.97 -17.05 9.17
CA ARG A 38 -1.81 -17.70 9.84
C ARG A 38 -0.53 -17.64 8.98
N GLU A 39 0.53 -17.04 9.52
CA GLU A 39 1.86 -16.77 8.89
C GLU A 39 1.83 -16.06 7.52
N GLY A 40 0.66 -15.60 7.08
CA GLY A 40 0.47 -15.09 5.75
C GLY A 40 0.83 -13.61 5.59
N GLU A 41 0.59 -13.10 4.39
CA GLU A 41 0.92 -11.73 4.03
C GLU A 41 -0.12 -10.74 4.57
N THR A 42 0.36 -9.62 5.11
CA THR A 42 -0.43 -8.40 5.26
C THR A 42 -0.40 -7.68 3.93
N TYR A 43 -1.56 -7.25 3.44
CA TYR A 43 -1.61 -6.47 2.21
C TYR A 43 -2.62 -5.33 2.24
N VAL A 44 -2.37 -4.35 1.38
CA VAL A 44 -3.27 -3.25 1.08
C VAL A 44 -3.46 -3.17 -0.42
N LEU A 45 -4.72 -3.14 -0.86
CA LEU A 45 -5.11 -2.72 -2.20
C LEU A 45 -5.40 -1.23 -2.19
N PHE A 46 -4.86 -0.49 -3.15
CA PHE A 46 -5.04 0.95 -3.23
C PHE A 46 -5.13 1.46 -4.66
N ARG A 47 -5.78 2.61 -4.80
CA ARG A 47 -5.77 3.46 -5.99
C ARG A 47 -4.81 4.61 -5.76
N TYR A 48 -4.32 5.16 -6.87
CA TYR A 48 -3.53 6.39 -6.86
C TYR A 48 -3.89 7.22 -8.09
N GLY A 49 -4.17 8.50 -7.87
CA GLY A 49 -4.51 9.42 -8.94
C GLY A 49 -5.85 9.08 -9.62
N ARG A 50 -6.01 9.50 -10.88
CA ARG A 50 -7.28 9.32 -11.63
C ARG A 50 -7.16 8.43 -12.86
N SER A 51 -5.97 7.89 -13.13
CA SER A 51 -5.72 7.08 -14.32
C SER A 51 -4.82 5.88 -14.03
N ASN A 52 -4.96 4.82 -14.84
CA ASN A 52 -4.09 3.65 -14.76
C ASN A 52 -2.62 4.00 -15.01
N ARG A 53 -2.35 5.03 -15.83
CA ARG A 53 -1.00 5.53 -16.07
C ARG A 53 -0.39 6.12 -14.81
N GLU A 54 -1.11 7.00 -14.10
CA GLU A 54 -0.66 7.57 -12.82
C GLU A 54 -0.39 6.48 -11.79
N LEU A 55 -1.29 5.51 -11.65
CA LEU A 55 -1.12 4.36 -10.77
C LEU A 55 0.15 3.56 -11.11
N SER A 56 0.36 3.27 -12.39
CA SER A 56 1.51 2.50 -12.86
C SER A 56 2.83 3.23 -12.62
N THR A 57 2.87 4.53 -12.92
CA THR A 57 4.03 5.39 -12.65
C THR A 57 4.31 5.52 -11.15
N PHE A 58 3.26 5.60 -10.33
CA PHE A 58 3.41 5.62 -8.88
C PHE A 58 4.00 4.31 -8.35
N VAL A 59 3.44 3.16 -8.72
CA VAL A 59 3.94 1.83 -8.31
C VAL A 59 5.40 1.61 -8.73
N ALA A 60 5.75 1.98 -9.97
CA ALA A 60 7.11 1.85 -10.49
C ALA A 60 8.15 2.66 -9.69
N ARG A 61 7.73 3.78 -9.07
CA ARG A 61 8.58 4.59 -8.19
C ARG A 61 8.54 4.11 -6.74
N LEU A 62 7.38 3.69 -6.25
CA LEU A 62 7.18 3.32 -4.85
C LEU A 62 8.08 2.14 -4.43
N ALA A 63 8.11 1.07 -5.24
CA ALA A 63 8.88 -0.13 -4.91
C ALA A 63 10.39 0.14 -4.71
N PRO A 64 11.12 0.79 -5.65
CA PRO A 64 12.54 1.08 -5.42
C PRO A 64 12.76 2.07 -4.27
N THR A 65 11.88 3.05 -4.06
CA THR A 65 12.04 4.01 -2.94
C THR A 65 11.88 3.34 -1.57
N ILE A 66 10.90 2.44 -1.41
CA ILE A 66 10.76 1.66 -0.18
C ILE A 66 11.95 0.72 0.02
N ARG A 67 12.45 0.05 -1.05
CA ARG A 67 13.64 -0.80 -0.97
C ARG A 67 14.90 -0.03 -0.52
N ALA A 68 15.05 1.21 -0.96
CA ALA A 68 16.14 2.07 -0.51
C ALA A 68 15.99 2.47 0.97
N ALA A 69 14.76 2.71 1.43
CA ALA A 69 14.47 3.07 2.82
C ALA A 69 14.54 1.88 3.80
N ALA A 70 14.29 0.66 3.33
CA ALA A 70 14.36 -0.57 4.12
C ALA A 70 15.10 -1.69 3.35
N PRO A 71 16.45 -1.62 3.27
CA PRO A 71 17.24 -2.66 2.63
C PRO A 71 17.02 -4.03 3.30
N GLY A 72 16.85 -5.08 2.49
CA GLY A 72 16.64 -6.45 2.97
C GLY A 72 15.22 -6.76 3.48
N LEU A 73 14.28 -5.82 3.36
CA LEU A 73 12.87 -6.09 3.59
C LEU A 73 12.27 -6.84 2.40
N ASP A 74 11.68 -8.00 2.64
CA ASP A 74 11.00 -8.79 1.61
C ASP A 74 9.54 -8.35 1.49
N PHE A 75 9.22 -7.62 0.42
CA PHE A 75 7.88 -7.12 0.14
C PHE A 75 7.62 -7.07 -1.37
N LEU A 76 6.34 -7.11 -1.72
CA LEU A 76 5.86 -7.06 -3.09
C LEU A 76 5.02 -5.80 -3.29
N VAL A 77 5.22 -5.13 -4.43
CA VAL A 77 4.32 -4.08 -4.92
C VAL A 77 4.08 -4.33 -6.39
N TYR A 78 2.82 -4.48 -6.78
CA TYR A 78 2.45 -4.78 -8.17
C TYR A 78 1.05 -4.28 -8.51
N LEU A 79 0.77 -4.20 -9.81
CA LEU A 79 -0.56 -3.88 -10.32
C LEU A 79 -1.38 -5.17 -10.43
N GLN A 80 -2.63 -5.11 -9.99
CA GLN A 80 -3.56 -6.22 -10.00
C GLN A 80 -4.90 -5.79 -10.57
N PHE A 81 -5.41 -6.54 -11.54
CA PHE A 81 -6.80 -6.39 -11.97
C PHE A 81 -7.74 -7.05 -10.96
N VAL A 82 -8.77 -6.33 -10.53
CA VAL A 82 -9.82 -6.80 -9.61
C VAL A 82 -11.20 -6.68 -10.26
N ALA A 83 -12.25 -7.09 -9.55
CA ALA A 83 -13.64 -7.04 -10.01
C ALA A 83 -13.83 -7.69 -11.41
N GLY A 84 -13.19 -8.84 -11.62
CA GLY A 84 -13.25 -9.57 -12.89
C GLY A 84 -12.58 -8.87 -14.07
N GLY A 85 -11.55 -8.03 -13.83
CA GLY A 85 -10.80 -7.36 -14.89
C GLY A 85 -11.24 -5.93 -15.20
N ARG A 86 -12.27 -5.43 -14.50
CA ARG A 86 -12.84 -4.09 -14.75
C ARG A 86 -12.05 -2.96 -14.13
N GLU A 87 -11.24 -3.29 -13.12
CA GLU A 87 -10.57 -2.29 -12.32
C GLU A 87 -9.12 -2.67 -12.09
N LEU A 88 -8.21 -1.71 -12.22
CA LEU A 88 -6.80 -1.89 -11.92
C LEU A 88 -6.48 -1.22 -10.59
N LEU A 89 -6.01 -2.02 -9.63
CA LEU A 89 -5.52 -1.56 -8.34
C LEU A 89 -4.03 -1.85 -8.21
N ALA A 90 -3.37 -1.13 -7.32
CA ALA A 90 -2.06 -1.53 -6.84
C ALA A 90 -2.23 -2.36 -5.57
N ARG A 91 -1.38 -3.37 -5.41
CA ARG A 91 -1.27 -4.18 -4.22
C ARG A 91 0.13 -4.00 -3.65
N ILE A 92 0.19 -3.75 -2.35
CA ILE A 92 1.42 -3.88 -1.56
C ILE A 92 1.22 -4.98 -0.54
N ALA A 93 2.14 -5.94 -0.50
CA ALA A 93 2.07 -7.12 0.35
C ALA A 93 3.42 -7.40 1.01
N VAL A 94 3.39 -7.93 2.22
CA VAL A 94 4.58 -8.22 3.04
C VAL A 94 4.27 -9.35 4.01
N PRO A 95 5.24 -10.20 4.39
CA PRO A 95 5.05 -11.11 5.52
C PRO A 95 4.55 -10.33 6.75
N THR A 96 3.51 -10.82 7.42
CA THR A 96 2.85 -10.05 8.50
C THR A 96 3.80 -9.61 9.61
N ARG A 97 4.80 -10.44 9.94
CA ARG A 97 5.88 -10.10 10.91
C ARG A 97 6.67 -8.83 10.56
N ASP A 98 6.67 -8.43 9.29
CA ASP A 98 7.42 -7.31 8.74
C ASP A 98 6.52 -6.10 8.40
N ALA A 99 5.20 -6.19 8.66
CA ALA A 99 4.23 -5.14 8.32
C ALA A 99 4.54 -3.78 8.95
N ILE A 100 4.96 -3.75 10.23
CA ILE A 100 5.34 -2.51 10.93
C ILE A 100 6.63 -1.90 10.33
N ARG A 101 7.58 -2.76 9.94
CA ARG A 101 8.84 -2.31 9.29
C ARG A 101 8.54 -1.69 7.93
N LEU A 102 7.64 -2.31 7.15
CA LEU A 102 7.17 -1.75 5.89
C LEU A 102 6.43 -0.42 6.10
N ALA A 103 5.52 -0.34 7.07
CA ALA A 103 4.80 0.88 7.39
C ALA A 103 5.74 2.04 7.73
N THR A 104 6.79 1.77 8.49
CA THR A 104 7.83 2.75 8.84
C THR A 104 8.59 3.22 7.60
N ALA A 105 8.98 2.30 6.72
CA ALA A 105 9.63 2.62 5.46
C ALA A 105 8.74 3.51 4.59
N VAL A 106 7.46 3.15 4.42
CA VAL A 106 6.47 3.93 3.66
C VAL A 106 6.34 5.36 4.21
N ARG A 107 6.26 5.52 5.54
CA ARG A 107 6.19 6.86 6.16
C ARG A 107 7.42 7.70 5.85
N SER A 108 8.62 7.11 5.94
CA SER A 108 9.87 7.84 5.64
C SER A 108 9.92 8.38 4.21
N VAL A 109 9.29 7.66 3.27
CA VAL A 109 9.14 8.10 1.86
C VAL A 109 8.12 9.22 1.72
N GLY A 110 6.98 9.13 2.43
CA GLY A 110 5.95 10.17 2.44
C GLY A 110 6.38 11.48 3.11
N THR A 111 7.40 11.46 3.97
CA THR A 111 7.93 12.63 4.68
C THR A 111 9.19 13.24 4.05
N GLY A 112 9.71 12.67 2.97
CA GLY A 112 10.96 13.15 2.34
C GLY A 112 10.81 14.52 1.65
N PRO A 113 11.89 15.33 1.57
CA PRO A 113 11.92 16.60 0.83
C PRO A 113 11.83 16.29 -0.68
N GLY A 114 10.59 16.17 -1.16
CA GLY A 114 10.25 15.62 -2.47
C GLY A 114 8.85 14.99 -2.53
N ALA A 115 8.20 14.79 -1.38
CA ALA A 115 6.83 14.26 -1.27
C ALA A 115 5.73 15.23 -1.74
N SER A 116 6.08 16.28 -2.50
CA SER A 116 5.18 16.76 -3.54
C SER A 116 5.36 15.85 -4.75
N VAL A 117 4.69 14.69 -4.72
CA VAL A 117 4.33 14.00 -5.97
C VAL A 117 3.26 14.86 -6.64
N ARG A 118 3.70 15.97 -7.25
CA ARG A 118 2.90 16.77 -8.17
C ARG A 118 2.87 16.09 -9.53
#